data_AF-A0A2E9JKZ5-F1
#
_entry.id   AF-A0A2E9JKZ5-F1
#
_cell.length_a   1.000
_cell.length_b   1.000
_cell.length_c   1.000
_cell.angle_alpha   90.00
_cell.angle_beta   90.00
_cell.angle_gamma   90.00
#
_symmetry.space_group_name_H-M   'P 1'
#
loop_
_entity.id
_entity.type
_entity.pdbx_description
1 polymer ?
#
loop_
_entity_poly.entity_id
_entity_poly.type
_entity_poly.pdbx_seq_one_letter_code
_entity_poly.pdbx_strand_id
1 'polypeptide(L)'
;MNLGSEAMTIREQRLSIFKSFGASDEEAEVLLAYSSSSFSPSARTSELELPLKDELHLADWQGYAVEALKSSVPETLSKYLVQLRFPIKEGISGTDNYLAATRRGQIDAAPGGLEFLAPAKIELRIHPTAGGHIPVIVVDDRTDFETMIRAIVRKNEPVEIPSSMGAAAVKGLNNWSRVLKIRDAWIAQDESRNGASWNAAFKAVSRPKAAYQDTLIILSQGPYSNTSSEQVGCTPADWLQKSLIIRLEHECAHYFCRRVYGSMHNNIRDELIADYAGIVAAEGHFRADWFLHFMGLNEDGVYDGEGRMQVYRGDPELPDSAWAIMGKVLVAAAKNLETADAKLEARTAPRPSDLLAICDHWLEALAVLDSDKLWWPTTA
;
A
#
# COMPACT_ATOMS: atom_id res chain seq x y z
N MET A 1 36.55 -8.19 40.58
CA MET A 1 35.12 -8.47 40.80
C MET A 1 34.33 -7.35 40.12
N ASN A 2 33.51 -7.74 39.13
CA ASN A 2 32.51 -6.99 38.38
C ASN A 2 32.75 -5.50 38.09
N LEU A 3 33.41 -5.23 36.97
CA LEU A 3 33.04 -4.11 36.11
C LEU A 3 31.72 -4.50 35.46
N GLY A 4 30.62 -3.91 35.93
CA GLY A 4 29.30 -4.11 35.36
C GLY A 4 29.29 -3.62 33.92
N SER A 5 28.99 -4.52 32.98
CA SER A 5 28.53 -4.13 31.66
C SER A 5 27.14 -3.49 31.85
N GLU A 6 27.06 -2.17 31.88
CA GLU A 6 25.78 -1.50 31.73
C GLU A 6 25.20 -1.94 30.37
N ALA A 7 24.05 -2.59 30.40
CA ALA A 7 23.36 -2.99 29.19
C ALA A 7 23.03 -1.71 28.40
N MET A 8 23.57 -1.59 27.18
CA MET A 8 23.26 -0.46 26.30
C MET A 8 21.76 -0.32 26.14
N THR A 9 21.25 0.90 26.27
CA THR A 9 19.86 1.23 25.95
C THR A 9 19.56 0.88 24.50
N ILE A 10 18.29 0.62 24.17
CA ILE A 10 17.82 0.41 22.79
C ILE A 10 18.34 1.51 21.84
N ARG A 11 18.32 2.76 22.31
CA ARG A 11 18.82 3.90 21.54
C ARG A 11 20.32 3.79 21.25
N GLU A 12 21.13 3.50 22.25
CA GLU A 12 22.59 3.35 22.10
C GLU A 12 22.94 2.18 21.18
N GLN A 13 22.20 1.07 21.27
CA GLN A 13 22.35 -0.06 20.36
C GLN A 13 22.11 0.38 18.91
N ARG A 14 21.00 1.05 18.62
CA ARG A 14 20.69 1.54 17.26
C ARG A 14 21.75 2.51 16.72
N LEU A 15 22.21 3.45 17.54
CA LEU A 15 23.30 4.36 17.17
C LEU A 15 24.61 3.61 16.89
N SER A 16 24.95 2.62 17.72
CA SER A 16 26.15 1.82 17.52
C SER A 16 26.13 1.05 16.19
N ILE A 17 24.95 0.60 15.74
CA ILE A 17 24.79 -0.05 14.44
C ILE A 17 25.13 0.94 13.33
N PHE A 18 24.53 2.14 13.30
CA PHE A 18 24.86 3.13 12.26
C PHE A 18 26.35 3.50 12.24
N LYS A 19 26.97 3.64 13.41
CA LYS A 19 28.42 3.88 13.50
C LYS A 19 29.24 2.73 12.93
N SER A 20 28.78 1.48 13.09
CA SER A 20 29.45 0.32 12.49
C SER A 20 29.41 0.34 10.95
N PHE A 21 28.45 1.05 10.35
CA PHE A 21 28.38 1.32 8.91
C PHE A 21 29.15 2.58 8.49
N GLY A 22 29.86 3.23 9.41
CA GLY A 22 30.72 4.39 9.15
C GLY A 22 30.08 5.75 9.42
N ALA A 23 28.92 5.81 10.10
CA ALA A 23 28.31 7.09 10.50
C ALA A 23 29.15 7.83 11.55
N SER A 24 29.25 9.15 11.43
CA SER A 24 29.63 10.04 12.53
C SER A 24 28.56 10.04 13.63
N ASP A 25 28.86 10.69 14.76
CA ASP A 25 27.88 10.86 15.84
C ASP A 25 26.66 11.65 15.35
N GLU A 26 26.87 12.73 14.60
CA GLU A 26 25.81 13.56 14.03
C GLU A 26 24.98 12.80 12.97
N GLU A 27 25.64 12.07 12.07
CA GLU A 27 24.97 11.28 11.04
C GLU A 27 24.11 10.16 11.66
N ALA A 28 24.63 9.49 12.69
CA ALA A 28 23.90 8.45 13.39
C ALA A 28 22.61 8.97 14.03
N GLU A 29 22.62 10.19 14.59
CA GLU A 29 21.42 10.82 15.15
C GLU A 29 20.40 11.18 14.07
N VAL A 30 20.86 11.72 12.93
CA VAL A 30 20.01 12.02 11.78
C VAL A 30 19.36 10.74 11.24
N LEU A 31 20.14 9.66 11.09
CA LEU A 31 19.65 8.36 10.63
C LEU A 31 18.68 7.72 11.62
N LEU A 32 18.95 7.84 12.93
CA LEU A 32 18.06 7.34 13.98
C LEU A 32 16.70 8.05 13.96
N ALA A 33 16.69 9.36 13.74
CA ALA A 33 15.46 10.14 13.62
C ALA A 33 14.67 9.71 12.37
N TYR A 34 15.34 9.57 11.23
CA TYR A 34 14.75 9.11 9.98
C TYR A 34 14.20 7.67 10.10
N SER A 35 14.94 6.73 10.69
CA SER A 35 14.53 5.33 10.83
C SER A 35 13.63 5.09 12.05
N SER A 36 13.10 6.16 12.67
CA SER A 36 12.05 6.02 13.67
C SER A 36 10.83 5.34 13.04
N SER A 37 10.14 4.50 13.83
CA SER A 37 9.01 3.74 13.33
C SER A 37 7.82 3.86 14.25
N SER A 38 6.64 3.91 13.63
CA SER A 38 5.34 3.79 14.27
C SER A 38 4.89 2.33 14.45
N PHE A 39 5.62 1.36 13.89
CA PHE A 39 5.40 -0.06 14.14
C PHE A 39 5.89 -0.36 15.55
N SER A 40 5.01 -0.15 16.53
CA SER A 40 5.24 -0.55 17.90
C SER A 40 4.49 -1.84 18.18
N PRO A 41 5.14 -2.87 18.75
CA PRO A 41 4.46 -4.02 19.33
C PRO A 41 3.35 -3.63 20.31
N SER A 42 3.51 -2.50 21.02
CA SER A 42 2.50 -1.95 21.94
C SER A 42 1.29 -1.32 21.22
N ALA A 43 1.41 -1.02 19.92
CA ALA A 43 0.30 -0.55 19.09
C ALA A 43 -0.60 -1.71 18.63
N ARG A 44 -0.16 -2.97 18.77
CA ARG A 44 -0.99 -4.15 18.52
C ARG A 44 -2.04 -4.27 19.62
N THR A 45 -3.31 -4.10 19.26
CA THR A 45 -4.41 -4.30 20.21
C THR A 45 -4.70 -5.79 20.35
N SER A 46 -4.35 -6.40 21.50
CA SER A 46 -4.61 -7.81 21.86
C SER A 46 -4.05 -8.86 20.86
N GLU A 47 -4.20 -10.16 21.17
CA GLU A 47 -3.83 -11.25 20.26
C GLU A 47 -4.50 -11.04 18.89
N LEU A 48 -3.70 -10.78 17.86
CA LEU A 48 -4.20 -10.55 16.50
C LEU A 48 -4.68 -11.88 15.91
N GLU A 49 -5.99 -12.00 15.69
CA GLU A 49 -6.55 -13.08 14.88
C GLU A 49 -6.25 -12.80 13.40
N LEU A 50 -5.36 -13.61 12.79
CA LEU A 50 -4.96 -13.47 11.39
C LEU A 50 -5.55 -14.60 10.53
N PRO A 51 -6.01 -14.32 9.31
CA PRO A 51 -6.15 -12.99 8.70
C PRO A 51 -7.18 -12.12 9.43
N LEU A 52 -7.00 -10.80 9.42
CA LEU A 52 -7.95 -9.87 10.03
C LEU A 52 -9.33 -9.98 9.36
N LYS A 53 -10.39 -9.67 10.11
CA LYS A 53 -11.76 -9.60 9.57
C LYS A 53 -11.88 -8.54 8.49
N ASP A 54 -12.66 -8.85 7.46
CA ASP A 54 -12.92 -7.95 6.34
C ASP A 54 -13.49 -6.59 6.77
N GLU A 55 -13.19 -5.53 6.01
CA GLU A 55 -13.83 -4.23 6.21
C GLU A 55 -15.32 -4.30 5.83
N LEU A 56 -16.16 -3.48 6.46
CA LEU A 56 -17.61 -3.48 6.24
C LEU A 56 -18.01 -3.31 4.75
N HIS A 57 -17.21 -2.56 3.99
CA HIS A 57 -17.50 -2.29 2.59
C HIS A 57 -17.38 -3.52 1.69
N LEU A 58 -16.70 -4.58 2.14
CA LEU A 58 -16.38 -5.71 1.27
C LEU A 58 -17.62 -6.43 0.75
N ALA A 59 -18.66 -6.57 1.55
CA ALA A 59 -19.90 -7.25 1.15
C ALA A 59 -20.55 -6.60 -0.09
N ASP A 60 -20.54 -5.27 -0.17
CA ASP A 60 -21.03 -4.55 -1.36
C ASP A 60 -20.11 -4.79 -2.56
N TRP A 61 -18.79 -4.74 -2.37
CA TRP A 61 -17.81 -4.96 -3.45
C TRP A 61 -17.84 -6.37 -4.02
N GLN A 62 -18.11 -7.39 -3.20
CA GLN A 62 -18.38 -8.75 -3.68
C GLN A 62 -19.61 -8.77 -4.60
N GLY A 63 -20.67 -8.04 -4.23
CA GLY A 63 -21.84 -7.84 -5.09
C GLY A 63 -21.48 -7.16 -6.41
N TYR A 64 -20.64 -6.12 -6.37
CA TYR A 64 -20.17 -5.41 -7.57
C TYR A 64 -19.34 -6.32 -8.48
N ALA A 65 -18.48 -7.16 -7.91
CA ALA A 65 -17.71 -8.14 -8.68
C ALA A 65 -18.63 -9.14 -9.41
N VAL A 66 -19.65 -9.67 -8.72
CA VAL A 66 -20.64 -10.58 -9.33
C VAL A 66 -21.45 -9.90 -10.43
N GLU A 67 -21.82 -8.63 -10.25
CA GLU A 67 -22.53 -7.86 -11.27
C GLU A 67 -21.65 -7.55 -12.49
N ALA A 68 -20.37 -7.23 -12.27
CA ALA A 68 -19.40 -6.97 -13.32
C ALA A 68 -19.20 -8.17 -14.25
N LEU A 69 -19.31 -9.41 -13.75
CA LEU A 69 -19.27 -10.62 -14.57
C LEU A 69 -20.42 -10.72 -15.58
N LYS A 70 -21.55 -10.06 -15.32
CA LYS A 70 -22.74 -10.06 -16.21
C LYS A 70 -22.77 -8.89 -17.19
N SER A 71 -21.92 -7.89 -16.98
CA SER A 71 -21.83 -6.68 -17.80
C SER A 71 -20.36 -6.36 -18.06
N SER A 72 -19.88 -5.20 -17.64
CA SER A 72 -18.46 -4.85 -17.59
C SER A 72 -18.14 -4.14 -16.27
N VAL A 73 -16.85 -4.11 -15.90
CA VAL A 73 -16.39 -3.43 -14.68
C VAL A 73 -16.70 -1.93 -14.74
N PRO A 74 -16.37 -1.18 -15.81
CA PRO A 74 -16.71 0.25 -15.88
C PRO A 74 -18.21 0.53 -15.76
N GLU A 75 -19.03 -0.23 -16.49
CA GLU A 75 -20.47 -0.04 -16.51
C GLU A 75 -21.10 -0.35 -15.14
N THR A 76 -20.63 -1.42 -14.47
CA THR A 76 -21.05 -1.76 -13.11
C THR A 76 -20.62 -0.69 -12.11
N LEU A 77 -19.34 -0.34 -12.08
CA LEU A 77 -18.83 0.61 -11.09
C LEU A 77 -19.42 2.01 -11.27
N SER A 78 -19.79 2.42 -12.49
CA SER A 78 -20.46 3.71 -12.74
C SER A 78 -21.81 3.88 -12.02
N LYS A 79 -22.47 2.77 -11.67
CA LYS A 79 -23.72 2.77 -10.89
C LYS A 79 -23.49 3.12 -9.42
N TYR A 80 -22.30 2.80 -8.91
CA TYR A 80 -21.98 2.86 -7.48
C TYR A 80 -20.99 3.99 -7.13
N LEU A 81 -20.05 4.26 -8.03
CA LEU A 81 -18.99 5.25 -7.89
C LEU A 81 -19.30 6.46 -8.77
N VAL A 82 -19.79 7.52 -8.14
CA VAL A 82 -20.25 8.73 -8.82
C VAL A 82 -19.16 9.39 -9.67
N GLN A 83 -17.88 9.22 -9.31
CA GLN A 83 -16.73 9.76 -10.03
C GLN A 83 -16.65 9.25 -11.48
N LEU A 84 -17.07 8.01 -11.73
CA LEU A 84 -17.05 7.42 -13.08
C LEU A 84 -18.15 7.97 -13.99
N ARG A 85 -19.07 8.77 -13.45
CA ARG A 85 -20.14 9.44 -14.21
C ARG A 85 -19.75 10.83 -14.71
N PHE A 86 -18.55 11.30 -14.40
CA PHE A 86 -18.05 12.61 -14.81
C PHE A 86 -16.88 12.46 -15.79
N PRO A 87 -16.77 13.33 -16.81
CA PRO A 87 -15.61 13.35 -17.69
C PRO A 87 -14.36 13.82 -16.95
N ILE A 88 -13.19 13.59 -17.54
CA ILE A 88 -11.96 14.27 -17.12
C ILE A 88 -11.94 15.66 -17.75
N LYS A 89 -11.97 16.72 -16.93
CA LYS A 89 -12.01 18.10 -17.43
C LYS A 89 -11.47 19.09 -16.40
N GLU A 90 -10.71 20.07 -16.88
CA GLU A 90 -10.14 21.13 -16.05
C GLU A 90 -11.23 21.89 -15.27
N GLY A 91 -11.05 22.01 -13.96
CA GLY A 91 -11.93 22.72 -13.05
C GLY A 91 -13.23 21.99 -12.72
N ILE A 92 -13.43 20.76 -13.20
CA ILE A 92 -14.68 20.02 -12.97
C ILE A 92 -14.94 19.81 -11.47
N SER A 93 -13.89 19.62 -10.68
CA SER A 93 -13.99 19.37 -9.24
C SER A 93 -14.56 20.54 -8.43
N GLY A 94 -14.55 21.74 -9.02
CA GLY A 94 -15.13 22.96 -8.46
C GLY A 94 -16.58 23.23 -8.90
N THR A 95 -17.11 22.47 -9.86
CA THR A 95 -18.48 22.71 -10.37
C THR A 95 -19.54 22.28 -9.37
N ASP A 96 -20.67 22.98 -9.35
CA ASP A 96 -21.77 22.70 -8.41
C ASP A 96 -22.30 21.27 -8.57
N ASN A 97 -22.46 20.78 -9.80
CA ASN A 97 -22.92 19.42 -10.09
C ASN A 97 -21.94 18.36 -9.57
N TYR A 98 -20.64 18.57 -9.77
CA TYR A 98 -19.62 17.63 -9.26
C TYR A 98 -19.61 17.59 -7.74
N LEU A 99 -19.65 18.76 -7.09
CA LEU A 99 -19.71 18.87 -5.62
C LEU A 99 -21.00 18.28 -5.06
N ALA A 100 -22.14 18.46 -5.76
CA ALA A 100 -23.42 17.85 -5.41
C ALA A 100 -23.33 16.32 -5.39
N ALA A 101 -22.79 15.72 -6.46
CA ALA A 101 -22.66 14.28 -6.55
C ALA A 101 -21.63 13.71 -5.56
N THR A 102 -20.42 14.28 -5.51
CA THR A 102 -19.30 13.71 -4.75
C THR A 102 -19.31 14.04 -3.26
N ARG A 103 -19.90 15.18 -2.85
CA ARG A 103 -19.97 15.57 -1.43
C ARG A 103 -21.36 15.42 -0.80
N ARG A 104 -22.42 15.32 -1.59
CA ARG A 104 -23.81 15.22 -1.07
C ARG A 104 -24.59 14.02 -1.59
N GLY A 105 -24.04 13.24 -2.52
CA GLY A 105 -24.76 12.09 -3.11
C GLY A 105 -25.96 12.50 -3.97
N GLN A 106 -25.99 13.73 -4.45
CA GLN A 106 -27.02 14.24 -5.36
C GLN A 106 -26.61 13.86 -6.79
N ILE A 107 -27.14 12.73 -7.25
CA ILE A 107 -26.77 12.13 -8.52
C ILE A 107 -27.77 12.59 -9.59
N ASP A 108 -27.60 13.81 -10.10
CA ASP A 108 -28.29 14.22 -11.32
C ASP A 108 -27.67 13.52 -12.54
N ALA A 109 -28.31 13.62 -13.71
CA ALA A 109 -27.72 13.16 -14.97
C ALA A 109 -26.45 14.00 -15.23
N ALA A 110 -25.28 13.43 -14.96
CA ALA A 110 -24.00 14.05 -15.29
C ALA A 110 -23.79 13.90 -16.80
N PRO A 111 -23.72 15.00 -17.57
CA PRO A 111 -23.49 14.91 -19.00
C PRO A 111 -22.06 14.46 -19.29
N GLY A 112 -21.92 13.46 -20.18
CA GLY A 112 -20.64 13.03 -20.76
C GLY A 112 -19.74 12.22 -19.83
N GLY A 113 -20.25 11.12 -19.25
CA GLY A 113 -19.50 10.24 -18.33
C GLY A 113 -18.14 9.74 -18.86
N LEU A 114 -17.42 9.00 -18.01
CA LEU A 114 -16.06 8.57 -18.33
C LEU A 114 -16.06 7.56 -19.49
N GLU A 115 -15.20 7.77 -20.48
CA GLU A 115 -14.97 6.83 -21.57
C GLU A 115 -13.61 6.13 -21.38
N PHE A 116 -13.62 4.82 -21.52
CA PHE A 116 -12.42 3.99 -21.48
C PHE A 116 -12.13 3.45 -22.90
N LEU A 117 -10.87 3.41 -23.30
CA LEU A 117 -10.42 2.93 -24.60
C LEU A 117 -10.53 1.41 -24.73
N ALA A 118 -10.19 0.69 -23.67
CA ALA A 118 -10.19 -0.76 -23.59
C ALA A 118 -10.94 -1.26 -22.34
N PRO A 119 -12.25 -0.97 -22.20
CA PRO A 119 -13.03 -1.32 -21.01
C PRO A 119 -13.07 -2.83 -20.70
N ALA A 120 -12.87 -3.68 -21.71
CA ALA A 120 -12.78 -5.14 -21.55
C ALA A 120 -11.48 -5.61 -20.88
N LYS A 121 -10.45 -4.75 -20.81
CA LYS A 121 -9.17 -4.98 -20.12
C LYS A 121 -9.17 -4.47 -18.68
N ILE A 122 -10.33 -4.06 -18.16
CA ILE A 122 -10.51 -3.64 -16.78
C ILE A 122 -11.15 -4.78 -16.01
N GLU A 123 -10.46 -5.26 -14.99
CA GLU A 123 -10.91 -6.36 -14.15
C GLU A 123 -11.13 -5.90 -12.72
N LEU A 124 -12.17 -6.46 -12.08
CA LEU A 124 -12.45 -6.27 -10.67
C LEU A 124 -12.34 -7.62 -9.97
N ARG A 125 -11.45 -7.71 -8.98
CA ARG A 125 -11.20 -8.92 -8.20
C ARG A 125 -11.29 -8.60 -6.71
N ILE A 126 -11.69 -9.59 -5.92
CA ILE A 126 -11.64 -9.52 -4.45
C ILE A 126 -10.45 -10.35 -4.00
N HIS A 127 -9.40 -9.68 -3.53
CA HIS A 127 -8.12 -10.31 -3.24
C HIS A 127 -7.97 -10.61 -1.74
N PRO A 128 -7.66 -11.85 -1.33
CA PRO A 128 -7.41 -12.18 0.07
C PRO A 128 -6.08 -11.61 0.55
N THR A 129 -6.04 -11.07 1.78
CA THR A 129 -4.80 -10.60 2.40
C THR A 129 -4.79 -10.94 3.89
N ALA A 130 -3.62 -10.80 4.53
CA ALA A 130 -3.50 -10.87 5.98
C ALA A 130 -4.35 -9.79 6.71
N GLY A 131 -4.67 -8.68 6.04
CA GLY A 131 -5.46 -7.57 6.57
C GLY A 131 -6.97 -7.70 6.36
N GLY A 132 -7.45 -8.84 5.87
CA GLY A 132 -8.79 -9.05 5.31
C GLY A 132 -8.78 -8.88 3.78
N HIS A 133 -9.84 -9.28 3.10
CA HIS A 133 -9.90 -9.11 1.65
C HIS A 133 -10.01 -7.64 1.25
N ILE A 134 -9.51 -7.33 0.06
CA ILE A 134 -9.53 -5.98 -0.50
C ILE A 134 -10.02 -6.02 -1.96
N PRO A 135 -10.86 -5.06 -2.40
CA PRO A 135 -11.19 -4.89 -3.80
C PRO A 135 -9.97 -4.40 -4.59
N VAL A 136 -9.70 -5.04 -5.73
CA VAL A 136 -8.60 -4.71 -6.63
C VAL A 136 -9.15 -4.49 -8.03
N ILE A 137 -8.86 -3.33 -8.59
CA ILE A 137 -9.15 -2.99 -9.99
C ILE A 137 -7.84 -3.09 -10.77
N VAL A 138 -7.75 -4.04 -11.69
CA VAL A 138 -6.61 -4.17 -12.60
C VAL A 138 -6.96 -3.54 -13.94
N VAL A 139 -6.10 -2.66 -14.45
CA VAL A 139 -6.30 -1.94 -15.70
C VAL A 139 -5.11 -2.20 -16.64
N ASP A 140 -5.33 -3.04 -17.66
CA ASP A 140 -4.32 -3.47 -18.64
C ASP A 140 -4.22 -2.55 -19.88
N ASP A 141 -4.62 -1.30 -19.73
CA ASP A 141 -4.30 -0.23 -20.68
C ASP A 141 -3.81 1.00 -19.91
N ARG A 142 -2.68 1.58 -20.34
CA ARG A 142 -2.07 2.71 -19.63
C ARG A 142 -2.97 3.94 -19.62
N THR A 143 -3.64 4.24 -20.73
CA THR A 143 -4.52 5.41 -20.84
C THR A 143 -5.75 5.25 -19.97
N ASP A 144 -6.32 4.05 -19.93
CA ASP A 144 -7.44 3.72 -19.05
C ASP A 144 -7.03 3.73 -17.58
N PHE A 145 -5.82 3.27 -17.24
CA PHE A 145 -5.29 3.35 -15.89
C PHE A 145 -5.21 4.81 -15.45
N GLU A 146 -4.61 5.68 -16.26
CA GLU A 146 -4.54 7.11 -15.94
C GLU A 146 -5.92 7.75 -15.82
N THR A 147 -6.86 7.35 -16.69
CA THR A 147 -8.26 7.81 -16.65
C THR A 147 -8.95 7.39 -15.35
N MET A 148 -8.75 6.14 -14.91
CA MET A 148 -9.24 5.63 -13.63
C MET A 148 -8.63 6.38 -12.43
N ILE A 149 -7.30 6.61 -12.45
CA ILE A 149 -6.61 7.38 -11.42
C ILE A 149 -7.12 8.82 -11.36
N ARG A 150 -7.29 9.49 -12.51
CA ARG A 150 -7.80 10.86 -12.56
C ARG A 150 -9.20 10.93 -11.97
N ALA A 151 -10.08 9.99 -12.32
CA ALA A 151 -11.44 9.94 -11.81
C ALA A 151 -11.49 9.69 -10.29
N ILE A 152 -10.84 8.63 -9.81
CA ILE A 152 -10.99 8.18 -8.41
C ILE A 152 -10.09 8.97 -7.45
N VAL A 153 -8.85 9.27 -7.84
CA VAL A 153 -7.82 9.85 -6.95
C VAL A 153 -7.65 11.35 -7.17
N ARG A 154 -7.77 11.83 -8.41
CA ARG A 154 -7.54 13.26 -8.76
C ARG A 154 -8.83 14.05 -9.01
N LYS A 155 -9.97 13.54 -8.52
CA LYS A 155 -11.27 14.24 -8.56
C LYS A 155 -11.70 14.66 -9.98
N ASN A 156 -11.42 13.80 -10.96
CA ASN A 156 -11.70 14.01 -12.39
C ASN A 156 -10.96 15.20 -13.02
N GLU A 157 -9.94 15.74 -12.36
CA GLU A 157 -9.08 16.78 -12.96
C GLU A 157 -8.06 16.16 -13.92
N PRO A 158 -7.68 16.85 -15.01
CA PRO A 158 -6.72 16.38 -16.02
C PRO A 158 -5.27 16.50 -15.52
N VAL A 159 -5.02 16.01 -14.31
CA VAL A 159 -3.68 16.02 -13.71
C VAL A 159 -2.80 15.02 -14.45
N GLU A 160 -1.57 15.42 -14.73
CA GLU A 160 -0.54 14.53 -15.28
C GLU A 160 -0.25 13.39 -14.30
N ILE A 161 -0.26 12.16 -14.81
CA ILE A 161 0.02 10.98 -14.00
C ILE A 161 1.44 10.52 -14.35
N PRO A 162 2.37 10.49 -13.39
CA PRO A 162 3.75 10.08 -13.68
C PRO A 162 3.81 8.72 -14.35
N SER A 163 4.67 8.57 -15.36
CA SER A 163 4.88 7.28 -16.06
C SER A 163 5.31 6.16 -15.10
N SER A 164 6.01 6.52 -14.02
CA SER A 164 6.43 5.61 -12.95
C SER A 164 5.30 5.13 -12.04
N MET A 165 4.15 5.81 -12.01
CA MET A 165 3.02 5.43 -11.17
C MET A 165 2.35 4.18 -11.73
N GLY A 166 2.50 3.04 -11.04
CA GLY A 166 1.89 1.76 -11.45
C GLY A 166 0.70 1.33 -10.59
N ALA A 167 0.49 1.93 -9.43
CA ALA A 167 -0.56 1.56 -8.49
C ALA A 167 -1.10 2.76 -7.71
N ALA A 168 -2.28 2.59 -7.13
CA ALA A 168 -2.81 3.47 -6.10
C ALA A 168 -3.64 2.69 -5.08
N ALA A 169 -3.23 2.73 -3.81
CA ALA A 169 -4.10 2.40 -2.69
C ALA A 169 -5.05 3.57 -2.38
N VAL A 170 -6.34 3.39 -2.65
CA VAL A 170 -7.39 4.37 -2.35
C VAL A 170 -7.98 4.06 -0.99
N LYS A 171 -8.00 5.05 -0.09
CA LYS A 171 -8.77 4.97 1.16
C LYS A 171 -9.70 6.16 1.28
N GLY A 172 -10.86 5.92 1.85
CA GLY A 172 -11.78 7.00 2.21
C GLY A 172 -12.70 7.39 1.05
N LEU A 173 -12.86 6.50 0.07
CA LEU A 173 -13.72 6.76 -1.08
C LEU A 173 -15.18 6.71 -0.62
N ASN A 174 -15.87 7.85 -0.63
CA ASN A 174 -17.28 7.90 -0.25
C ASN A 174 -18.13 7.10 -1.24
N ASN A 175 -18.78 6.04 -0.75
CA ASN A 175 -19.72 5.24 -1.52
C ASN A 175 -21.15 5.74 -1.29
N TRP A 176 -21.62 6.65 -2.14
CA TRP A 176 -22.95 7.23 -2.00
C TRP A 176 -24.07 6.23 -2.20
N SER A 177 -23.87 5.16 -2.99
CA SER A 177 -24.84 4.08 -3.08
C SER A 177 -25.09 3.42 -1.71
N ARG A 178 -24.02 3.16 -0.94
CA ARG A 178 -24.14 2.63 0.42
C ARG A 178 -24.78 3.63 1.38
N VAL A 179 -24.41 4.91 1.29
CA VAL A 179 -25.06 5.97 2.10
C VAL A 179 -26.57 5.99 1.86
N LEU A 180 -27.01 5.89 0.60
CA LEU A 180 -28.42 5.85 0.24
C LEU A 180 -29.11 4.58 0.75
N LYS A 181 -28.48 3.40 0.65
CA LYS A 181 -29.01 2.16 1.26
C LYS A 181 -29.21 2.29 2.78
N ILE A 182 -28.23 2.87 3.48
CA ILE A 182 -28.33 3.11 4.94
C ILE A 182 -29.46 4.09 5.26
N ARG A 183 -29.58 5.17 4.48
CA ARG A 183 -30.68 6.14 4.62
C ARG A 183 -32.04 5.47 4.45
N ASP A 184 -32.21 4.70 3.39
CA ASP A 184 -33.50 4.10 3.06
C ASP A 184 -33.90 3.06 4.10
N ALA A 185 -32.96 2.24 4.58
CA ALA A 185 -33.16 1.34 5.72
C ALA A 185 -33.50 2.09 7.01
N TRP A 186 -32.88 3.24 7.26
CA TRP A 186 -33.15 4.07 8.44
C TRP A 186 -34.55 4.71 8.40
N ILE A 187 -34.99 5.17 7.22
CA ILE A 187 -36.35 5.70 7.00
C ILE A 187 -37.39 4.59 7.19
N ALA A 188 -37.15 3.41 6.63
CA ALA A 188 -38.09 2.28 6.71
C ALA A 188 -38.34 1.76 8.14
N GLN A 189 -37.49 2.10 9.11
CA GLN A 189 -37.65 1.69 10.51
C GLN A 189 -38.73 2.50 11.27
N ASP A 190 -39.11 3.69 10.80
CA ASP A 190 -40.05 4.57 11.50
C ASP A 190 -40.64 5.60 10.53
N GLU A 191 -41.96 5.58 10.34
CA GLU A 191 -42.69 6.41 9.39
C GLU A 191 -42.56 7.92 9.65
N SER A 192 -42.18 8.34 10.87
CA SER A 192 -41.92 9.74 11.19
C SER A 192 -40.58 10.25 10.60
N ARG A 193 -39.69 9.33 10.20
CA ARG A 193 -38.39 9.64 9.59
C ARG A 193 -38.55 9.98 8.12
N ASN A 194 -37.86 11.03 7.71
CA ASN A 194 -37.86 11.52 6.34
C ASN A 194 -36.50 12.13 5.95
N GLY A 195 -36.36 12.54 4.69
CA GLY A 195 -35.14 13.14 4.17
C GLY A 195 -34.67 14.40 4.90
N ALA A 196 -35.56 15.19 5.50
CA ALA A 196 -35.17 16.36 6.29
C ALA A 196 -34.52 15.94 7.63
N SER A 197 -35.06 14.93 8.30
CA SER A 197 -34.48 14.36 9.52
C SER A 197 -33.20 13.54 9.27
N TRP A 198 -32.98 13.05 8.03
CA TRP A 198 -31.77 12.31 7.65
C TRP A 198 -30.49 13.13 7.86
N ASN A 199 -30.48 14.43 7.57
CA ASN A 199 -29.26 15.24 7.73
C ASN A 199 -28.72 15.22 9.17
N ALA A 200 -29.61 15.15 10.17
CA ALA A 200 -29.22 15.01 11.56
C ALA A 200 -28.75 13.58 11.87
N ALA A 201 -29.44 12.56 11.35
CA ALA A 201 -29.08 11.15 11.53
C ALA A 201 -27.78 10.74 10.81
N PHE A 202 -27.49 11.34 9.66
CA PHE A 202 -26.28 11.09 8.89
C PHE A 202 -25.03 11.47 9.68
N LYS A 203 -25.09 12.46 10.58
CA LYS A 203 -23.98 12.75 11.50
C LYS A 203 -23.65 11.54 12.37
N ALA A 204 -24.63 10.74 12.79
CA ALA A 204 -24.38 9.52 13.56
C ALA A 204 -23.77 8.41 12.68
N VAL A 205 -24.28 8.21 11.46
CA VAL A 205 -23.72 7.27 10.47
C VAL A 205 -22.29 7.67 10.04
N SER A 206 -21.99 8.97 10.03
CA SER A 206 -20.68 9.49 9.66
C SER A 206 -19.58 9.24 10.71
N ARG A 207 -19.97 8.85 11.95
CA ARG A 207 -19.04 8.64 13.07
C ARG A 207 -18.14 7.42 12.86
N PRO A 208 -18.64 6.27 12.35
CA PRO A 208 -17.75 5.28 11.74
C PRO A 208 -17.64 5.55 10.24
N LYS A 209 -16.58 6.24 9.80
CA LYS A 209 -16.30 6.44 8.37
C LYS A 209 -16.29 5.13 7.57
N ALA A 210 -15.84 4.03 8.18
CA ALA A 210 -15.84 2.69 7.60
C ALA A 210 -17.24 2.17 7.19
N ALA A 211 -18.32 2.76 7.72
CA ALA A 211 -19.69 2.39 7.33
C ALA A 211 -20.06 2.83 5.91
N TYR A 212 -19.34 3.79 5.31
CA TYR A 212 -19.67 4.33 3.99
C TYR A 212 -18.47 4.70 3.12
N GLN A 213 -17.26 4.64 3.68
CA GLN A 213 -16.03 4.84 2.93
C GLN A 213 -15.40 3.50 2.57
N ASP A 214 -14.86 3.45 1.36
CA ASP A 214 -14.25 2.26 0.79
C ASP A 214 -12.73 2.41 0.78
N THR A 215 -12.07 1.26 0.95
CA THR A 215 -10.66 1.04 0.65
C THR A 215 -10.58 0.12 -0.58
N LEU A 216 -9.73 0.44 -1.55
CA LEU A 216 -9.45 -0.43 -2.70
C LEU A 216 -8.04 -0.19 -3.25
N ILE A 217 -7.57 -1.07 -4.12
CA ILE A 217 -6.33 -0.92 -4.87
C ILE A 217 -6.64 -0.79 -6.36
N ILE A 218 -5.96 0.11 -7.06
CA ILE A 218 -5.99 0.23 -8.52
C ILE A 218 -4.59 -0.09 -9.03
N LEU A 219 -4.48 -1.03 -9.97
CA LEU A 219 -3.21 -1.50 -10.52
C LEU A 219 -3.16 -1.29 -12.03
N SER A 220 -2.02 -0.85 -12.54
CA SER A 220 -1.68 -0.94 -13.95
C SER A 220 -0.98 -2.25 -14.24
N GLN A 221 -1.06 -2.70 -15.49
CA GLN A 221 -0.18 -3.73 -16.03
C GLN A 221 1.08 -3.06 -16.61
N GLY A 222 2.24 -3.63 -16.32
CA GLY A 222 3.54 -3.09 -16.76
C GLY A 222 4.70 -3.54 -15.87
N PRO A 223 5.94 -3.43 -16.36
CA PRO A 223 7.14 -3.86 -15.61
C PRO A 223 7.23 -3.16 -14.25
N TYR A 224 7.53 -3.91 -13.20
CA TYR A 224 7.66 -3.36 -11.87
C TYR A 224 8.94 -2.54 -11.76
N SER A 225 8.88 -1.39 -11.05
CA SER A 225 10.00 -0.47 -10.86
C SER A 225 10.71 -0.03 -12.17
N ASN A 226 9.99 -0.01 -13.30
CA ASN A 226 10.54 0.25 -14.64
C ASN A 226 11.75 -0.65 -15.00
N THR A 227 11.84 -1.83 -14.38
CA THR A 227 12.92 -2.79 -14.58
C THR A 227 12.61 -3.67 -15.80
N SER A 228 13.63 -3.95 -16.62
CA SER A 228 13.49 -4.83 -17.79
C SER A 228 13.55 -6.30 -17.39
N SER A 229 13.02 -7.18 -18.24
CA SER A 229 13.05 -8.63 -18.00
C SER A 229 14.47 -9.20 -17.95
N GLU A 230 15.40 -8.61 -18.70
CA GLU A 230 16.81 -9.02 -18.75
C GLU A 230 17.51 -8.75 -17.41
N GLN A 231 17.18 -7.63 -16.76
CA GLN A 231 17.76 -7.25 -15.46
C GLN A 231 17.38 -8.20 -14.33
N VAL A 232 16.22 -8.87 -14.45
CA VAL A 232 15.72 -9.85 -13.46
C VAL A 232 15.85 -11.31 -13.94
N GLY A 233 16.46 -11.54 -15.11
CA GLY A 233 16.72 -12.87 -15.65
C GLY A 233 15.48 -13.66 -16.05
N CYS A 234 14.39 -13.00 -16.43
CA CYS A 234 13.12 -13.63 -16.82
C CYS A 234 12.79 -13.39 -18.30
N THR A 235 11.77 -14.07 -18.84
CA THR A 235 11.20 -13.67 -20.13
C THR A 235 10.33 -12.41 -19.96
N PRO A 236 10.11 -11.59 -21.01
CA PRO A 236 9.21 -10.44 -20.92
C PRO A 236 7.79 -10.80 -20.46
N ALA A 237 7.25 -11.93 -20.90
CA ALA A 237 5.92 -12.38 -20.52
C ALA A 237 5.84 -12.78 -19.04
N ASP A 238 6.82 -13.56 -18.56
CA ASP A 238 6.91 -13.95 -17.16
C ASP A 238 7.12 -12.73 -16.26
N TRP A 239 7.96 -11.78 -16.70
CA TRP A 239 8.22 -10.58 -15.94
C TRP A 239 6.98 -9.69 -15.80
N LEU A 240 6.16 -9.56 -16.83
CA LEU A 240 4.90 -8.82 -16.73
C LEU A 240 3.93 -9.47 -15.72
N GLN A 241 3.84 -10.80 -15.70
CA GLN A 241 3.02 -11.53 -14.73
C GLN A 241 3.54 -11.33 -13.30
N LYS A 242 4.84 -11.54 -13.10
CA LYS A 242 5.50 -11.33 -11.80
C LYS A 242 5.40 -9.88 -11.33
N SER A 243 5.54 -8.92 -12.24
CA SER A 243 5.41 -7.49 -11.94
C SER A 243 4.03 -7.14 -11.40
N LEU A 244 2.96 -7.73 -11.95
CA LEU A 244 1.61 -7.53 -11.45
C LEU A 244 1.44 -8.14 -10.05
N ILE A 245 1.99 -9.33 -9.80
CA ILE A 245 1.97 -9.98 -8.48
C ILE A 245 2.73 -9.14 -7.46
N ILE A 246 3.97 -8.74 -7.77
CA ILE A 246 4.81 -7.91 -6.90
C ILE A 246 4.05 -6.64 -6.52
N ARG A 247 3.50 -5.94 -7.52
CA ARG A 247 2.76 -4.69 -7.30
C ARG A 247 1.51 -4.89 -6.44
N LEU A 248 0.74 -5.94 -6.70
CA LEU A 248 -0.45 -6.25 -5.92
C LEU A 248 -0.09 -6.51 -4.45
N GLU A 249 0.87 -7.38 -4.21
CA GLU A 249 1.23 -7.83 -2.86
C GLU A 249 2.01 -6.77 -2.09
N HIS A 250 2.76 -5.90 -2.80
CA HIS A 250 3.34 -4.69 -2.25
C HIS A 250 2.26 -3.76 -1.65
N GLU A 251 1.22 -3.43 -2.43
CA GLU A 251 0.09 -2.63 -1.96
C GLU A 251 -0.73 -3.35 -0.86
N CYS A 252 -0.78 -4.68 -0.89
CA CYS A 252 -1.44 -5.47 0.16
C CYS A 252 -0.66 -5.48 1.48
N ALA A 253 0.68 -5.51 1.43
CA ALA A 253 1.53 -5.40 2.62
C ALA A 253 1.38 -4.02 3.26
N HIS A 254 1.31 -2.97 2.44
CA HIS A 254 0.91 -1.64 2.85
C HIS A 254 -0.47 -1.65 3.53
N TYR A 255 -1.50 -2.17 2.87
CA TYR A 255 -2.83 -2.29 3.46
C TYR A 255 -2.82 -3.02 4.82
N PHE A 256 -2.10 -4.14 4.91
CA PHE A 256 -1.93 -4.91 6.14
C PHE A 256 -1.27 -4.10 7.27
N CYS A 257 -0.12 -3.48 7.01
CA CYS A 257 0.59 -2.69 8.01
C CYS A 257 -0.27 -1.55 8.54
N ARG A 258 -1.04 -0.91 7.66
CA ARG A 258 -1.99 0.13 8.06
C ARG A 258 -3.10 -0.39 8.96
N ARG A 259 -3.63 -1.58 8.68
CA ARG A 259 -4.71 -2.20 9.46
C ARG A 259 -4.23 -2.65 10.83
N VAL A 260 -2.98 -3.12 10.94
CA VAL A 260 -2.38 -3.60 12.19
C VAL A 260 -1.80 -2.46 13.04
N TYR A 261 -1.04 -1.55 12.44
CA TYR A 261 -0.27 -0.52 13.17
C TYR A 261 -0.85 0.89 13.04
N GLY A 262 -1.97 1.05 12.33
CA GLY A 262 -2.64 2.34 12.14
C GLY A 262 -1.87 3.36 11.29
N SER A 263 -0.71 2.98 10.76
CA SER A 263 0.25 3.87 10.12
C SER A 263 1.01 3.15 9.00
N MET A 264 1.50 3.96 8.06
CA MET A 264 2.42 3.59 7.00
C MET A 264 3.06 4.89 6.54
N HIS A 265 4.37 4.92 6.51
CA HIS A 265 5.17 6.08 6.16
C HIS A 265 5.78 5.86 4.78
N ASN A 266 6.00 6.96 4.06
CA ASN A 266 6.77 6.94 2.82
C ASN A 266 8.27 6.89 3.16
N ASN A 267 8.75 5.75 3.67
CA ASN A 267 10.14 5.54 4.07
C ASN A 267 10.68 4.20 3.57
N ILE A 268 12.00 4.06 3.50
CA ILE A 268 12.68 2.86 2.97
C ILE A 268 12.30 1.55 3.68
N ARG A 269 12.02 1.60 4.99
CA ARG A 269 11.71 0.39 5.75
C ARG A 269 10.37 -0.19 5.33
N ASP A 270 9.36 0.66 5.20
CA ASP A 270 8.02 0.26 4.79
C ASP A 270 8.05 -0.34 3.37
N GLU A 271 8.91 0.20 2.50
CA GLU A 271 9.13 -0.28 1.14
C GLU A 271 9.87 -1.63 1.09
N LEU A 272 10.86 -1.85 1.97
CA LEU A 272 11.50 -3.17 2.11
C LEU A 272 10.48 -4.23 2.50
N ILE A 273 9.57 -3.93 3.44
CA ILE A 273 8.51 -4.86 3.86
C ILE A 273 7.53 -5.14 2.71
N ALA A 274 7.15 -4.10 1.97
CA ALA A 274 6.21 -4.23 0.87
C ALA A 274 6.81 -4.99 -0.33
N ASP A 275 8.06 -4.68 -0.72
CA ASP A 275 8.76 -5.43 -1.75
C ASP A 275 9.10 -6.85 -1.32
N TYR A 276 9.39 -7.10 -0.04
CA TYR A 276 9.53 -8.45 0.48
C TYR A 276 8.27 -9.27 0.20
N ALA A 277 7.10 -8.73 0.54
CA ALA A 277 5.82 -9.40 0.27
C ALA A 277 5.61 -9.67 -1.22
N GLY A 278 5.87 -8.66 -2.05
CA GLY A 278 5.75 -8.73 -3.50
C GLY A 278 6.65 -9.79 -4.13
N ILE A 279 7.94 -9.76 -3.79
CA ILE A 279 8.96 -10.66 -4.36
C ILE A 279 8.71 -12.10 -3.91
N VAL A 280 8.45 -12.34 -2.62
CA VAL A 280 8.13 -13.69 -2.11
C VAL A 280 6.91 -14.26 -2.83
N ALA A 281 5.85 -13.47 -3.05
CA ALA A 281 4.66 -13.94 -3.74
C ALA A 281 4.92 -14.28 -5.22
N ALA A 282 5.81 -13.54 -5.88
CA ALA A 282 6.10 -13.72 -7.31
C ALA A 282 7.15 -14.81 -7.59
N GLU A 283 8.10 -15.03 -6.68
CA GLU A 283 9.28 -15.89 -6.87
C GLU A 283 9.35 -17.07 -5.88
N GLY A 284 8.49 -17.09 -4.87
CA GLY A 284 8.46 -18.14 -3.85
C GLY A 284 9.37 -17.86 -2.65
N HIS A 285 10.36 -17.00 -2.82
CA HIS A 285 11.37 -16.62 -1.85
C HIS A 285 11.80 -15.17 -2.07
N PHE A 286 12.36 -14.53 -1.06
CA PHE A 286 12.88 -13.18 -1.18
C PHE A 286 14.19 -13.17 -1.98
N ARG A 287 14.31 -12.18 -2.87
CA ARG A 287 15.46 -11.97 -3.76
C ARG A 287 16.03 -10.59 -3.50
N ALA A 288 17.15 -10.54 -2.77
CA ALA A 288 17.79 -9.28 -2.40
C ALA A 288 18.32 -8.55 -3.64
N ASP A 289 18.83 -9.28 -4.63
CA ASP A 289 19.28 -8.70 -5.90
C ASP A 289 18.16 -7.97 -6.64
N TRP A 290 16.95 -8.55 -6.69
CA TRP A 290 15.78 -7.88 -7.27
C TRP A 290 15.41 -6.61 -6.50
N PHE A 291 15.31 -6.72 -5.17
CA PHE A 291 14.98 -5.58 -4.33
C PHE A 291 15.99 -4.43 -4.49
N LEU A 292 17.29 -4.72 -4.45
CA LEU A 292 18.34 -3.73 -4.58
C LEU A 292 18.37 -3.11 -5.98
N HIS A 293 18.11 -3.89 -7.02
CA HIS A 293 17.94 -3.38 -8.38
C HIS A 293 16.76 -2.41 -8.47
N PHE A 294 15.61 -2.72 -7.87
CA PHE A 294 14.47 -1.79 -7.84
C PHE A 294 14.78 -0.49 -7.08
N MET A 295 15.63 -0.58 -6.05
CA MET A 295 16.09 0.57 -5.28
C MET A 295 17.18 1.38 -6.01
N GLY A 296 17.80 0.82 -7.06
CA GLY A 296 18.92 1.43 -7.77
C GLY A 296 20.21 1.41 -6.96
N LEU A 297 20.41 0.34 -6.18
CA LEU A 297 21.58 0.15 -5.33
C LEU A 297 22.47 -0.95 -5.88
N ASN A 298 23.78 -0.66 -5.95
CA ASN A 298 24.77 -1.69 -6.18
C ASN A 298 25.13 -2.44 -4.88
N GLU A 299 26.02 -3.44 -4.98
CA GLU A 299 26.42 -4.26 -3.84
C GLU A 299 27.14 -3.50 -2.72
N ASP A 300 27.72 -2.34 -3.03
CA ASP A 300 28.41 -1.46 -2.07
C ASP A 300 27.44 -0.45 -1.40
N GLY A 301 26.16 -0.47 -1.77
CA GLY A 301 25.14 0.46 -1.27
C GLY A 301 25.21 1.85 -1.92
N VAL A 302 25.83 1.97 -3.10
CA VAL A 302 25.88 3.22 -3.86
C VAL A 302 24.65 3.30 -4.76
N TYR A 303 23.96 4.44 -4.70
CA TYR A 303 22.79 4.74 -5.52
C TYR A 303 23.19 5.12 -6.95
N ASP A 304 22.50 4.56 -7.93
CA ASP A 304 22.78 4.75 -9.37
C ASP A 304 22.16 6.01 -9.98
N GLY A 305 21.25 6.68 -9.27
CA GLY A 305 20.56 7.88 -9.74
C GLY A 305 19.19 7.63 -10.40
N GLU A 306 18.80 6.36 -10.61
CA GLU A 306 17.62 5.99 -11.39
C GLU A 306 16.60 5.16 -10.59
N GLY A 307 17.03 4.42 -9.56
CA GLY A 307 16.14 3.56 -8.79
C GLY A 307 15.20 4.28 -7.82
N ARG A 308 14.28 3.53 -7.20
CA ARG A 308 13.21 4.09 -6.34
C ARG A 308 13.70 4.66 -5.02
N MET A 309 14.91 4.32 -4.56
CA MET A 309 15.38 4.71 -3.23
C MET A 309 15.27 6.22 -2.97
N GLN A 310 15.57 7.07 -3.98
CA GLN A 310 15.50 8.53 -3.87
C GLN A 310 14.12 9.07 -3.48
N VAL A 311 13.03 8.37 -3.83
CA VAL A 311 11.65 8.74 -3.47
C VAL A 311 11.44 8.75 -1.95
N TYR A 312 12.25 7.98 -1.23
CA TYR A 312 12.12 7.74 0.19
C TYR A 312 13.16 8.48 1.02
N ARG A 313 13.81 9.50 0.46
CA ARG A 313 14.89 10.25 1.13
C ARG A 313 14.45 11.03 2.38
N GLY A 314 13.14 11.16 2.60
CA GLY A 314 12.53 11.80 3.76
C GLY A 314 12.14 13.26 3.51
N ASP A 315 11.41 13.84 4.47
CA ASP A 315 11.07 15.27 4.52
C ASP A 315 11.28 15.77 5.98
N PRO A 316 12.37 16.50 6.27
CA PRO A 316 13.41 16.93 5.33
C PRO A 316 14.26 15.77 4.81
N GLU A 317 14.84 15.94 3.62
CA GLU A 317 15.72 14.95 2.99
C GLU A 317 16.97 14.65 3.83
N LEU A 318 17.37 13.38 3.86
CA LEU A 318 18.65 12.95 4.44
C LEU A 318 19.85 13.60 3.72
N PRO A 319 20.84 14.16 4.44
CA PRO A 319 22.09 14.64 3.84
C PRO A 319 22.80 13.55 3.01
N ASP A 320 23.54 13.93 1.97
CA ASP A 320 24.21 12.99 1.05
C ASP A 320 25.07 11.94 1.77
N SER A 321 25.79 12.33 2.82
CA SER A 321 26.66 11.43 3.57
C SER A 321 25.88 10.41 4.41
N ALA A 322 24.81 10.85 5.09
CA ALA A 322 23.86 9.96 5.77
C ALA A 322 23.13 9.04 4.77
N TRP A 323 22.80 9.54 3.58
CA TRP A 323 22.16 8.77 2.52
C TRP A 323 23.03 7.62 2.02
N ALA A 324 24.34 7.86 1.84
CA ALA A 324 25.29 6.82 1.48
C ALA A 324 25.39 5.72 2.54
N ILE A 325 25.30 6.08 3.83
CA ILE A 325 25.26 5.10 4.94
C ILE A 325 23.96 4.30 4.89
N MET A 326 22.82 4.97 4.66
CA MET A 326 21.52 4.31 4.53
C MET A 326 21.52 3.27 3.38
N GLY A 327 22.19 3.57 2.26
CA GLY A 327 22.35 2.61 1.16
C GLY A 327 23.06 1.32 1.60
N LYS A 328 24.16 1.44 2.37
CA LYS A 328 24.89 0.28 2.93
C LYS A 328 24.04 -0.51 3.92
N VAL A 329 23.31 0.19 4.80
CA VAL A 329 22.39 -0.44 5.75
C VAL A 329 21.30 -1.22 5.00
N LEU A 330 20.75 -0.65 3.94
CA LEU A 330 19.70 -1.29 3.15
C LEU A 330 20.20 -2.54 2.42
N VAL A 331 21.39 -2.50 1.84
CA VAL A 331 22.05 -3.69 1.25
C VAL A 331 22.21 -4.80 2.27
N ALA A 332 22.76 -4.48 3.45
CA ALA A 332 22.96 -5.46 4.50
C ALA A 332 21.62 -6.04 5.01
N ALA A 333 20.61 -5.19 5.20
CA ALA A 333 19.27 -5.63 5.61
C ALA A 333 18.63 -6.58 4.58
N ALA A 334 18.70 -6.24 3.28
CA ALA A 334 18.16 -7.08 2.22
C ALA A 334 18.85 -8.45 2.16
N LYS A 335 20.19 -8.48 2.21
CA LYS A 335 20.98 -9.73 2.18
C LYS A 335 20.73 -10.61 3.41
N ASN A 336 20.61 -10.02 4.59
CA ASN A 336 20.27 -10.77 5.81
C ASN A 336 18.84 -11.32 5.75
N LEU A 337 17.91 -10.54 5.22
CA LEU A 337 16.52 -10.96 5.05
C LEU A 337 16.40 -12.11 4.04
N GLU A 338 17.13 -12.07 2.92
CA GLU A 338 17.22 -13.16 1.96
C GLU A 338 17.81 -14.43 2.60
N THR A 339 18.90 -14.28 3.36
CA THR A 339 19.53 -15.40 4.09
C THR A 339 18.57 -16.03 5.10
N ALA A 340 17.79 -15.20 5.80
CA ALA A 340 16.77 -15.69 6.73
C ALA A 340 15.63 -16.37 5.98
N ASP A 341 15.11 -15.76 4.91
CA ASP A 341 13.99 -16.28 4.11
C ASP A 341 14.31 -17.61 3.43
N ALA A 342 15.56 -17.82 3.00
CA ALA A 342 16.02 -19.07 2.40
C ALA A 342 15.88 -20.31 3.31
N LYS A 343 15.62 -20.11 4.62
CA LYS A 343 15.35 -21.19 5.59
C LYS A 343 13.87 -21.59 5.64
N LEU A 344 13.01 -20.80 5.01
CA LEU A 344 11.59 -21.07 4.88
C LEU A 344 11.34 -21.86 3.60
N GLU A 345 10.25 -22.64 3.59
CA GLU A 345 9.80 -23.28 2.36
C GLU A 345 9.30 -22.23 1.36
N ALA A 346 9.49 -22.51 0.07
CA ALA A 346 8.99 -21.68 -1.01
C ALA A 346 7.46 -21.57 -0.93
N ARG A 347 6.92 -20.37 -1.12
CA ARG A 347 5.51 -20.08 -0.88
C ARG A 347 4.96 -19.02 -1.81
N THR A 348 3.69 -19.14 -2.18
CA THR A 348 3.04 -18.25 -3.15
C THR A 348 2.61 -16.89 -2.56
N ALA A 349 2.82 -16.68 -1.27
CA ALA A 349 2.62 -15.42 -0.56
C ALA A 349 3.35 -15.48 0.80
N PRO A 350 3.83 -14.36 1.35
CA PRO A 350 4.35 -14.32 2.71
C PRO A 350 3.25 -14.72 3.70
N ARG A 351 3.62 -15.47 4.74
CA ARG A 351 2.70 -15.74 5.84
C ARG A 351 2.49 -14.44 6.62
N PRO A 352 1.32 -14.21 7.24
CA PRO A 352 1.13 -13.05 8.10
C PRO A 352 2.19 -12.92 9.20
N SER A 353 2.67 -14.07 9.73
CA SER A 353 3.76 -14.12 10.70
C SER A 353 5.09 -13.60 10.16
N ASP A 354 5.38 -13.79 8.86
CA ASP A 354 6.61 -13.33 8.24
C ASP A 354 6.62 -11.79 8.23
N LEU A 355 5.51 -11.18 7.81
CA LEU A 355 5.35 -9.73 7.79
C LEU A 355 5.42 -9.14 9.20
N LEU A 356 4.76 -9.77 10.18
CA LEU A 356 4.84 -9.32 11.57
C LEU A 356 6.27 -9.37 12.12
N ALA A 357 7.01 -10.45 11.86
CA ALA A 357 8.39 -10.58 12.32
C ALA A 357 9.26 -9.45 11.76
N ILE A 358 9.18 -9.16 10.46
CA ILE A 358 9.95 -8.06 9.85
C ILE A 358 9.48 -6.69 10.40
N CYS A 359 8.17 -6.50 10.59
CA CYS A 359 7.62 -5.27 11.20
C CYS A 359 8.04 -5.05 12.66
N ASP A 360 8.51 -6.09 13.37
CA ASP A 360 8.98 -5.97 14.75
C ASP A 360 10.46 -5.53 14.85
N HIS A 361 11.20 -5.45 13.72
CA HIS A 361 12.60 -5.03 13.67
C HIS A 361 12.84 -3.72 12.95
N TRP A 362 13.59 -2.79 13.55
CA TRP A 362 14.07 -1.59 12.82
C TRP A 362 14.95 -1.97 11.63
N LEU A 363 15.03 -1.09 10.63
CA LEU A 363 15.79 -1.35 9.41
C LEU A 363 17.26 -1.66 9.71
N GLU A 364 17.91 -0.86 10.54
CA GLU A 364 19.30 -1.11 10.93
C GLU A 364 19.46 -2.37 11.79
N ALA A 365 18.42 -2.78 12.53
CA ALA A 365 18.46 -4.06 13.24
C ALA A 365 18.45 -5.24 12.26
N LEU A 366 17.68 -5.16 11.18
CA LEU A 366 17.71 -6.17 10.09
C LEU A 366 19.10 -6.24 9.44
N ALA A 367 19.82 -5.11 9.34
CA ALA A 367 21.15 -5.03 8.74
C ALA A 367 22.25 -5.76 9.54
N VAL A 368 22.04 -6.02 10.83
CA VAL A 368 22.98 -6.79 11.69
C VAL A 368 22.34 -8.03 12.29
N LEU A 369 21.15 -8.40 11.80
CA LEU A 369 20.38 -9.49 12.34
C LEU A 369 21.13 -10.81 12.18
N ASP A 370 21.19 -11.57 13.27
CA ASP A 370 21.50 -12.98 13.18
C ASP A 370 20.34 -13.69 12.45
N SER A 371 20.58 -14.04 11.18
CA SER A 371 19.56 -14.66 10.32
C SER A 371 18.94 -15.93 10.91
N ASP A 372 19.59 -16.57 11.89
CA ASP A 372 19.04 -17.71 12.63
C ASP A 372 17.97 -17.33 13.65
N LYS A 373 17.68 -16.05 13.86
CA LYS A 373 16.77 -15.58 14.93
C LYS A 373 15.55 -14.81 14.43
N LEU A 374 15.41 -14.56 13.12
CA LEU A 374 14.30 -13.77 12.59
C LEU A 374 12.93 -14.43 12.81
N TRP A 375 12.82 -15.72 12.46
CA TRP A 375 11.52 -16.41 12.38
C TRP A 375 11.10 -17.11 13.65
N TRP A 376 12.04 -17.35 14.55
CA TRP A 376 11.86 -18.11 15.76
C TRP A 376 12.22 -17.18 16.91
N PRO A 377 11.20 -16.63 17.62
CA PRO A 377 11.46 -15.88 18.83
C PRO A 377 12.36 -16.74 19.71
N THR A 378 13.51 -16.19 20.10
CA THR A 378 14.31 -16.86 21.12
C THR A 378 13.42 -16.91 22.34
N THR A 379 12.99 -18.12 22.74
CA THR A 379 12.30 -18.32 24.01
C THR A 379 13.21 -17.74 25.08
N ALA A 380 12.83 -16.59 25.62
CA ALA A 380 13.42 -16.04 26.84
C ALA A 380 12.57 -16.50 28.02
#